data_AF-A0A0V7Z181-F1
#
_entry.id   AF-A0A0V7Z181-F1
#
_cell.length_a   1.000
_cell.length_b   1.000
_cell.length_c   1.000
_cell.angle_alpha   90.00
_cell.angle_beta   90.00
_cell.angle_gamma   90.00
#
_symmetry.space_group_name_H-M   'P 1'
#
loop_
_entity.id
_entity.type
_entity.pdbx_description
1 polymer ?
#
loop_
_entity_poly.entity_id
_entity_poly.type
_entity_poly.pdbx_seq_one_letter_code
_entity_poly.pdbx_strand_id
1 'polypeptide(L)'
;MGERPSAPSVHYVGFRDDRYWNAYRIFGGPRVIHRRWDFYATRDVGPGDVVIFAQGDETQPLADRNATDIDERWLLGPRPDPLEDV
;
A
#
# COMPACT_ATOMS: atom_id res chain seq x y z
N MET A 1 -30.71 15.20 -0.21
CA MET A 1 -29.37 15.80 -0.01
C MET A 1 -28.44 14.98 -0.89
N GLY A 2 -28.03 15.50 -2.04
CA GLY A 2 -27.20 14.74 -3.00
C GLY A 2 -25.81 14.53 -2.42
N GLU A 3 -25.32 13.30 -2.42
CA GLU A 3 -23.96 12.96 -2.03
C GLU A 3 -22.98 13.72 -2.93
N ARG A 4 -22.14 14.57 -2.35
CA ARG A 4 -21.04 15.17 -3.11
C ARG A 4 -20.03 14.05 -3.31
N PRO A 5 -19.67 13.69 -4.56
CA PRO A 5 -18.66 12.67 -4.77
C PRO A 5 -17.38 13.10 -4.04
N SER A 6 -16.73 12.14 -3.36
CA SER A 6 -15.41 12.37 -2.80
C SER A 6 -14.47 12.80 -3.92
N ALA A 7 -13.53 13.70 -3.62
CA ALA A 7 -12.50 14.04 -4.59
C ALA A 7 -11.74 12.76 -4.98
N PRO A 8 -11.47 12.51 -6.27
CA PRO A 8 -10.71 11.35 -6.71
C PRO A 8 -9.35 11.26 -6.03
N SER A 9 -8.95 10.05 -5.66
CA SER A 9 -7.67 9.73 -5.04
C SER A 9 -6.82 8.84 -5.95
N VAL A 10 -5.50 8.87 -5.72
CA VAL A 10 -4.53 8.01 -6.39
C VAL A 10 -4.00 6.97 -5.42
N HIS A 11 -4.24 5.69 -5.70
CA HIS A 11 -3.80 4.54 -4.92
C HIS A 11 -2.50 3.99 -5.50
N TYR A 12 -1.43 4.05 -4.71
CA TYR A 12 -0.12 3.50 -5.09
C TYR A 12 0.06 2.12 -4.45
N VAL A 13 0.03 1.06 -5.26
CA VAL A 13 -0.04 -0.32 -4.78
C VAL A 13 1.31 -1.02 -4.97
N GLY A 14 1.87 -1.54 -3.88
CA GLY A 14 3.00 -2.47 -3.90
C GLY A 14 4.38 -1.84 -4.16
N PHE A 15 4.50 -0.51 -4.15
CA PHE A 15 5.80 0.15 -4.24
C PHE A 15 6.65 -0.11 -2.98
N ARG A 16 7.94 -0.43 -3.17
CA ARG A 16 8.90 -0.71 -2.08
C ARG A 16 10.23 0.03 -2.24
N ASP A 17 10.32 0.88 -3.26
CA ASP A 17 11.53 1.55 -3.70
C ASP A 17 11.18 2.90 -4.35
N ASP A 18 12.19 3.58 -4.88
CA ASP A 18 12.07 4.94 -5.43
C ASP A 18 11.19 5.06 -6.67
N ARG A 19 10.73 3.95 -7.27
CA ARG A 19 9.73 4.01 -8.35
C ARG A 19 8.44 4.70 -7.89
N TYR A 20 8.14 4.66 -6.60
CA TYR A 20 7.04 5.43 -6.01
C TYR A 20 7.18 6.93 -6.32
N TRP A 21 8.36 7.51 -6.14
CA TRP A 21 8.58 8.94 -6.35
C TRP A 21 8.42 9.34 -7.81
N ASN A 22 8.79 8.47 -8.73
CA ASN A 22 8.56 8.70 -10.16
C ASN A 22 7.06 8.68 -10.50
N ALA A 23 6.32 7.69 -9.99
CA ALA A 23 4.88 7.64 -10.16
C ALA A 23 4.18 8.85 -9.52
N TYR A 24 4.59 9.25 -8.32
CA TYR A 24 4.03 10.41 -7.63
C TYR A 24 4.24 11.72 -8.38
N ARG A 25 5.40 11.93 -9.01
CA ARG A 25 5.66 13.11 -9.85
C ARG A 25 4.70 13.23 -11.04
N ILE A 26 4.20 12.10 -11.56
CA ILE A 26 3.31 12.07 -12.73
C ILE A 26 1.84 12.16 -12.30
N PHE A 27 1.44 11.36 -11.31
CA PHE A 27 0.03 11.19 -10.94
C PHE A 27 -0.43 12.03 -9.74
N GLY A 28 0.50 12.52 -8.91
CA GLY A 28 0.19 13.46 -7.82
C GLY A 28 -0.65 12.88 -6.67
N GLY A 29 -1.65 13.65 -6.22
CA GLY A 29 -2.55 13.27 -5.12
C GLY A 29 -3.87 14.05 -5.14
N PRO A 30 -4.82 13.80 -4.21
CA PRO A 30 -4.72 13.04 -2.94
C PRO A 30 -4.24 11.60 -3.07
N ARG A 31 -3.47 11.09 -2.11
CA ARG A 31 -2.78 9.79 -2.22
C ARG A 31 -3.19 8.79 -1.14
N VAL A 32 -3.32 7.54 -1.56
CA VAL A 32 -3.46 6.36 -0.69
C VAL A 32 -2.35 5.39 -1.03
N ILE A 33 -1.76 4.73 -0.04
CA ILE A 33 -0.63 3.80 -0.26
C ILE A 33 -1.01 2.44 0.28
N HIS A 34 -1.08 1.46 -0.62
CA HIS A 34 -1.36 0.06 -0.29
C HIS A 34 -0.07 -0.74 -0.38
N ARG A 35 0.32 -1.44 0.70
CA ARG A 35 1.53 -2.28 0.69
C ARG A 35 1.39 -3.48 -0.24
N ARG A 36 0.15 -3.94 -0.45
CA ARG A 36 -0.21 -5.12 -1.25
C ARG A 36 -1.54 -4.85 -1.97
N TRP A 37 -1.76 -5.53 -3.08
CA TRP A 37 -3.09 -5.66 -3.66
C TRP A 37 -3.84 -6.74 -2.89
N ASP A 38 -4.67 -6.34 -1.93
CA ASP A 38 -5.39 -7.24 -1.02
C ASP A 38 -6.87 -6.86 -0.93
N PHE A 39 -7.61 -7.60 -0.10
CA PHE A 39 -9.06 -7.42 0.01
C PHE A 39 -9.47 -6.05 0.58
N TYR A 40 -8.62 -5.40 1.38
CA TYR A 40 -8.91 -4.04 1.83
C TYR A 40 -8.60 -3.02 0.74
N ALA A 41 -7.47 -3.19 0.04
CA ALA A 41 -7.11 -2.32 -1.07
C ALA A 41 -8.19 -2.28 -2.16
N THR A 42 -8.83 -3.42 -2.47
CA THR A 42 -9.89 -3.46 -3.49
C THR A 42 -11.18 -2.76 -3.05
N ARG A 43 -11.48 -2.73 -1.75
CA ARG A 43 -12.67 -2.07 -1.19
C ARG A 43 -12.49 -0.58 -0.99
N ASP A 44 -11.25 -0.15 -0.88
CA ASP A 44 -10.86 1.24 -0.65
C ASP A 44 -10.82 2.05 -1.96
N VAL A 45 -10.69 1.39 -3.11
CA VAL A 45 -10.77 2.03 -4.42
C VAL A 45 -12.23 2.35 -4.76
N GLY A 46 -12.54 3.63 -4.83
CA GLY A 46 -13.85 4.15 -5.18
C GLY A 46 -14.00 4.51 -6.67
N PRO A 47 -15.24 4.81 -7.10
CA PRO A 47 -15.48 5.30 -8.46
C PRO A 47 -14.73 6.61 -8.73
N GLY A 48 -13.94 6.62 -9.80
CA GLY A 48 -13.15 7.79 -10.22
C GLY A 48 -11.72 7.82 -9.68
N ASP A 49 -11.37 6.93 -8.76
CA ASP A 49 -10.00 6.80 -8.28
C ASP A 49 -9.08 6.20 -9.35
N VAL A 50 -7.78 6.49 -9.22
CA VAL A 50 -6.73 5.96 -10.10
C VAL A 50 -5.85 5.01 -9.30
N VAL A 51 -5.64 3.81 -9.80
CA VAL A 51 -4.76 2.82 -9.16
C VAL A 51 -3.48 2.67 -9.98
N ILE A 52 -2.34 2.86 -9.33
CA ILE A 52 -1.01 2.71 -9.93
C ILE A 52 -0.34 1.52 -9.27
N PHE A 53 -0.09 0.47 -10.06
CA PHE A 53 0.55 -0.75 -9.60
C PHE A 53 2.06 -0.70 -9.82
N ALA A 54 2.83 -1.08 -8.80
CA ALA A 54 4.28 -1.25 -8.94
C ALA A 54 4.66 -2.49 -9.76
N GLN A 55 3.75 -3.48 -9.83
CA GLN A 55 3.86 -4.76 -10.52
C GLN A 55 2.46 -5.21 -10.95
N GLY A 56 2.36 -5.75 -12.17
CA GLY A 56 1.08 -6.23 -12.71
C GLY A 56 0.07 -5.10 -12.88
N ASP A 57 -1.20 -5.46 -12.74
CA ASP A 57 -2.37 -4.60 -12.88
C ASP A 57 -3.51 -5.10 -11.97
N GLU A 58 -4.73 -4.60 -12.14
CA GLU A 58 -5.89 -4.97 -11.33
C GLU A 58 -6.31 -6.43 -11.46
N THR A 59 -5.89 -7.13 -12.52
CA THR A 59 -6.26 -8.52 -12.79
C THR A 59 -5.37 -9.53 -12.03
N GLN A 60 -4.31 -9.05 -11.38
CA GLN A 60 -3.43 -9.91 -10.60
C GLN A 60 -4.17 -10.54 -9.40
N PRO A 61 -3.80 -11.76 -8.99
CA PRO A 61 -4.37 -12.37 -7.80
C PRO A 61 -4.22 -11.47 -6.57
N LEU A 62 -5.27 -11.40 -5.75
CA LEU A 62 -5.18 -10.74 -4.46
C LEU A 62 -4.15 -11.47 -3.59
N ALA A 63 -3.42 -10.72 -2.77
CA ALA A 63 -2.58 -11.30 -1.74
C ALA A 63 -3.44 -12.13 -0.77
N ASP A 64 -2.97 -13.34 -0.43
CA ASP A 64 -3.68 -14.27 0.47
C ASP A 64 -3.99 -13.68 1.86
N ARG A 65 -3.21 -12.67 2.26
CA ARG A 65 -3.37 -11.97 3.53
C ARG A 65 -3.23 -10.48 3.33
N ASN A 66 -4.10 -9.75 4.01
CA ASN A 66 -4.04 -8.30 4.10
C ASN A 66 -2.68 -7.83 4.64
N ALA A 67 -2.26 -6.65 4.22
CA ALA A 67 -1.10 -6.00 4.79
C ALA A 67 -1.30 -5.72 6.28
N THR A 68 -0.22 -5.85 7.05
CA THR A 68 -0.21 -5.40 8.46
C THR A 68 -0.09 -3.89 8.52
N ASP A 69 -0.69 -3.27 9.54
CA ASP A 69 -0.58 -1.82 9.76
C ASP A 69 0.84 -1.40 10.14
N ILE A 70 1.55 -2.28 10.85
CA ILE A 70 2.95 -2.08 11.27
C ILE A 70 3.78 -3.32 10.95
N ASP A 71 5.10 -3.14 10.85
CA ASP A 71 6.02 -4.27 10.83
C ASP A 71 6.30 -4.68 12.28
N GLU A 72 5.65 -5.76 12.74
CA GLU A 72 5.75 -6.22 14.12
C GLU A 72 7.18 -6.61 14.53
N ARG A 73 8.08 -6.86 13.55
CA ARG A 73 9.51 -7.06 13.85
C ARG A 73 10.14 -5.86 14.54
N TRP A 74 9.60 -4.66 14.33
CA TRP A 74 10.07 -3.45 15.01
C TRP A 74 9.66 -3.40 16.48
N LEU A 75 8.65 -4.19 16.88
CA LEU A 75 8.20 -4.28 18.27
C LEU A 75 9.04 -5.26 19.10
N LEU A 76 9.66 -6.24 18.46
CA LEU A 76 10.43 -7.29 19.13
C LEU A 76 11.83 -6.82 19.58
N GLY A 77 12.20 -5.56 19.30
CA GLY A 77 13.54 -5.05 19.52
C GLY A 77 14.59 -5.75 18.65
N PRO A 78 15.87 -5.36 18.72
CA PRO A 78 16.93 -6.20 18.20
C PRO A 78 16.86 -7.57 18.89
N ARG A 79 16.93 -8.66 18.11
CA ARG A 79 17.14 -9.98 18.72
C ARG A 79 18.42 -9.88 19.58
N PRO A 80 18.43 -10.38 20.82
CA PRO A 80 19.67 -10.45 21.59
C PRO A 80 20.69 -11.22 20.75
N ASP A 81 21.94 -10.74 20.77
CA ASP A 81 23.04 -11.37 20.07
C ASP A 81 23.19 -12.79 20.65
N PRO A 82 23.18 -13.87 19.82
CA PRO A 82 23.39 -15.23 20.33
C PRO A 82 24.71 -15.45 21.07
N LEU A 83 25.61 -14.45 21.12
CA LEU A 83 26.86 -14.47 21.88
C LEU A 83 26.76 -13.96 23.33
N GLU A 84 25.58 -13.54 23.82
CA GLU A 84 25.43 -13.14 25.24
C GLU A 84 25.15 -14.29 26.22
N ASP A 85 24.85 -15.49 25.70
CA ASP A 85 24.74 -16.72 26.51
C ASP A 85 26.00 -17.57 26.32
N VAL A 86 26.95 -17.37 27.25
CA VAL A 86 28.23 -18.09 27.39
C VAL A 86 28.06 -19.61 27.51
#